data_AF-A0A8B6FVA4-F1
#
_entry.id   AF-A0A8B6FVA4-F1
#
_cell.length_a   1.000
_cell.length_b   1.000
_cell.length_c   1.000
_cell.angle_alpha   90.00
_cell.angle_beta   90.00
_cell.angle_gamma   90.00
#
_symmetry.space_group_name_H-M   'P 1'
#
loop_
_entity.id
_entity.type
_entity.pdbx_description
1 polymer ?
#
loop_
_entity_poly.entity_id
_entity_poly.type
_entity_poly.pdbx_seq_one_letter_code
_entity_poly.pdbx_strand_id
1 'polypeptide(L)'
;MCSCKCEIGWTGSCCSESVDDCQGISCNNGTCQDGLNSYNCSCDAGYKGDTCDTDINECASNPCKHSGVCHDEIDKFLCACPPGFTGAQCEADINECASSPCQNQGRCRDSLLEYKCICATGYTGTNCEIKPFDLIKPNIILPETKFVHEGLSSLTIPCYAEGIPVPTITWESLDKPSLQNNTKQLAHFLIFKNVSTIDGGHYMCTAKNKVGTDIKVVQIIVQGM
;
A
#
# COMPACT_ATOMS: atom_id res chain seq x y z
N MET A 1 -10.40 -27.54 78.26
CA MET A 1 -10.07 -28.15 76.95
C MET A 1 -11.05 -27.55 75.96
N CYS A 2 -10.58 -26.83 74.94
CA CYS A 2 -11.50 -26.24 73.98
C CYS A 2 -12.19 -27.35 73.17
N SER A 3 -13.52 -27.31 73.14
CA SER A 3 -14.40 -28.19 72.36
C SER A 3 -15.79 -27.56 72.34
N CYS A 4 -16.08 -26.81 71.28
CA CYS A 4 -17.43 -26.40 70.87
C CYS A 4 -17.54 -26.60 69.35
N LYS A 5 -18.75 -26.84 68.84
CA LYS A 5 -19.01 -26.78 67.39
C LYS A 5 -18.84 -25.34 66.95
N CYS A 6 -17.93 -25.08 66.01
CA CYS A 6 -17.71 -23.74 65.50
C CYS A 6 -18.88 -23.25 64.65
N GLU A 7 -19.12 -21.95 64.65
CA GLU A 7 -20.02 -21.30 63.70
C GLU A 7 -19.42 -21.37 62.28
N ILE A 8 -20.28 -21.19 61.28
CA ILE A 8 -19.89 -21.27 59.86
C ILE A 8 -18.75 -20.25 59.59
N GLY A 9 -17.65 -20.71 58.99
CA GLY A 9 -16.46 -19.89 58.68
C GLY A 9 -15.36 -19.88 59.76
N TRP A 10 -15.49 -20.62 60.86
CA TRP A 10 -14.48 -20.68 61.94
C TRP A 10 -13.96 -22.09 62.21
N THR A 11 -12.68 -22.20 62.57
CA THR A 11 -11.98 -23.47 62.84
C THR A 11 -11.05 -23.37 64.06
N GLY A 12 -10.36 -24.48 64.36
CA GLY A 12 -9.44 -24.59 65.49
C GLY A 12 -10.12 -25.03 66.79
N SER A 13 -9.33 -25.47 67.76
CA SER A 13 -9.87 -26.07 69.00
C SER A 13 -10.79 -25.12 69.77
N CYS A 14 -10.53 -23.81 69.72
CA CYS A 14 -11.30 -22.75 70.38
C CYS A 14 -12.10 -21.87 69.39
N CYS A 15 -12.30 -22.29 68.13
CA CYS A 15 -13.04 -21.53 67.11
C CYS A 15 -12.56 -20.09 66.89
N SER A 16 -11.25 -19.85 67.00
CA SER A 16 -10.62 -18.52 66.93
C SER A 16 -9.86 -18.28 65.62
N GLU A 17 -9.85 -19.27 64.73
CA GLU A 17 -9.18 -19.20 63.42
C GLU A 17 -10.27 -19.09 62.35
N SER A 18 -10.11 -18.22 61.35
CA SER A 18 -10.98 -18.27 60.17
C SER A 18 -10.67 -19.52 59.35
N VAL A 19 -11.70 -20.09 58.73
CA VAL A 19 -11.50 -21.10 57.68
C VAL A 19 -10.86 -20.38 56.49
N ASP A 20 -9.74 -20.90 55.98
CA ASP A 20 -9.14 -20.43 54.73
C ASP A 20 -10.01 -20.91 53.55
N ASP A 21 -10.91 -20.04 53.10
CA ASP A 21 -11.83 -20.30 51.99
C ASP A 21 -11.10 -20.29 50.63
N CYS A 22 -9.83 -19.88 50.59
CA CYS A 22 -8.97 -19.98 49.41
C CYS A 22 -8.29 -21.35 49.27
N GLN A 23 -8.36 -22.21 50.28
CA GLN A 23 -7.73 -23.52 50.24
C GLN A 23 -8.37 -24.42 49.16
N GLY A 24 -7.62 -24.67 48.08
CA GLY A 24 -8.09 -25.47 46.94
C GLY A 24 -8.85 -24.69 45.88
N ILE A 25 -8.99 -23.37 46.04
CA ILE A 25 -9.51 -22.47 45.02
C ILE A 25 -8.37 -22.02 44.11
N SER A 26 -8.64 -21.97 42.80
CA SER A 26 -7.69 -21.50 41.79
C SER A 26 -8.24 -20.25 41.10
N CYS A 27 -7.68 -19.08 41.42
CA CYS A 27 -7.86 -17.86 40.63
C CYS A 27 -6.78 -17.84 39.55
N ASN A 28 -7.16 -18.04 38.28
CA ASN A 28 -6.17 -18.32 37.22
C ASN A 28 -5.26 -17.12 36.94
N ASN A 29 -5.84 -15.93 36.79
CA ASN A 29 -5.13 -14.66 36.57
C ASN A 29 -5.58 -13.64 37.62
N GLY A 30 -5.35 -13.95 38.88
CA GLY A 30 -5.77 -13.11 39.98
C GLY A 30 -5.36 -13.67 41.34
N THR A 31 -5.70 -12.92 42.37
CA THR A 31 -5.40 -13.29 43.76
C THR A 31 -6.67 -13.68 44.48
N CYS A 32 -6.68 -14.85 45.15
CA CYS A 32 -7.79 -15.24 46.00
C CYS A 32 -7.81 -14.38 47.27
N GLN A 33 -8.99 -13.87 47.62
CA GLN A 33 -9.25 -13.12 48.84
C GLN A 33 -10.17 -13.96 49.73
N ASP A 34 -9.66 -14.29 50.92
CA ASP A 34 -10.40 -14.99 51.97
C ASP A 34 -11.57 -14.14 52.47
N GLY A 35 -12.71 -14.76 52.73
CA GLY A 35 -13.93 -14.11 53.18
C GLY A 35 -14.57 -14.83 54.36
N LEU A 36 -15.82 -14.50 54.67
CA LEU A 36 -16.56 -15.19 55.73
C LEU A 36 -17.42 -16.29 55.11
N ASN A 37 -16.88 -17.52 55.04
CA ASN A 37 -17.52 -18.66 54.39
C ASN A 37 -17.78 -18.40 52.90
N SER A 38 -16.85 -17.71 52.26
CA SER A 38 -16.85 -17.38 50.83
C SER A 38 -15.46 -16.93 50.43
N TYR A 39 -15.09 -17.10 49.16
CA TYR A 39 -13.90 -16.50 48.59
C TYR A 39 -14.28 -15.49 47.51
N ASN A 40 -13.36 -14.59 47.17
CA ASN A 40 -13.46 -13.76 45.96
C ASN A 40 -12.13 -13.74 45.23
N CYS A 41 -12.14 -13.97 43.92
CA CYS A 41 -10.95 -13.76 43.10
C CYS A 41 -10.85 -12.30 42.68
N SER A 42 -9.80 -11.61 43.13
CA SER A 42 -9.44 -10.30 42.61
C SER A 42 -8.62 -10.48 41.34
N CYS A 43 -9.27 -10.32 40.20
CA CYS A 43 -8.64 -10.50 38.90
C CYS A 43 -7.56 -9.45 38.62
N ASP A 44 -6.49 -9.90 37.99
CA ASP A 44 -5.50 -9.02 37.39
C ASP A 44 -6.16 -8.22 36.25
N ALA A 45 -5.54 -7.09 35.89
CA ALA A 45 -6.03 -6.25 34.80
C ALA A 45 -6.10 -7.06 33.49
N GLY A 46 -7.16 -6.84 32.71
CA GLY A 46 -7.47 -7.65 31.51
C GLY A 46 -8.28 -8.93 31.77
N TYR A 47 -8.54 -9.34 33.02
CA TYR A 47 -9.31 -10.56 33.30
C TYR A 47 -10.62 -10.30 34.05
N LYS A 48 -11.59 -11.21 33.84
CA LYS A 48 -12.89 -11.19 34.50
C LYS A 48 -13.40 -12.61 34.78
N GLY A 49 -14.55 -12.67 35.46
CA GLY A 49 -15.21 -13.90 35.86
C GLY A 49 -14.85 -14.29 37.29
N ASP A 50 -15.66 -15.18 37.88
CA ASP A 50 -15.55 -15.54 39.30
C ASP A 50 -14.21 -16.22 39.65
N THR A 51 -13.52 -16.79 38.64
CA THR A 51 -12.19 -17.42 38.79
C THR A 51 -11.08 -16.76 37.98
N CYS A 52 -11.35 -15.56 37.43
CA CYS A 52 -10.41 -14.81 36.58
C CYS A 52 -9.86 -15.64 35.40
N ASP A 53 -10.73 -16.48 34.84
CA ASP A 53 -10.46 -17.42 33.75
C ASP A 53 -10.84 -16.84 32.38
N THR A 54 -11.57 -15.72 32.35
CA THR A 54 -12.04 -15.10 31.12
C THR A 54 -11.25 -13.83 30.84
N ASP A 55 -10.59 -13.79 29.68
CA ASP A 55 -9.98 -12.58 29.14
C ASP A 55 -11.06 -11.53 28.83
N ILE A 56 -10.80 -10.27 29.17
CA ILE A 56 -11.63 -9.15 28.73
C ILE A 56 -11.37 -8.98 27.24
N ASN A 57 -12.42 -8.66 26.48
CA ASN A 57 -12.26 -8.37 25.07
C ASN A 57 -12.29 -6.86 24.87
N GLU A 58 -11.12 -6.22 24.85
CA GLU A 58 -10.94 -4.79 24.62
C GLU A 58 -11.43 -4.37 23.23
N CYS A 59 -11.44 -5.31 22.28
CA CYS A 59 -11.97 -5.09 20.94
C CYS A 59 -13.51 -5.03 20.85
N ALA A 60 -14.26 -5.41 21.89
CA ALA A 60 -15.72 -5.49 21.85
C ALA A 60 -16.39 -4.13 21.58
N SER A 61 -15.70 -3.03 21.90
CA SER A 61 -16.15 -1.66 21.67
C SER A 61 -15.84 -1.13 20.26
N ASN A 62 -15.14 -1.89 19.42
CA ASN A 62 -14.58 -1.45 18.14
C ASN A 62 -13.77 -0.15 18.25
N PRO A 63 -12.65 -0.16 19.02
CA PRO A 63 -11.88 1.05 19.29
C PRO A 63 -11.17 1.60 18.03
N CYS A 64 -10.82 0.73 17.07
CA CYS A 64 -10.11 1.11 15.86
C CYS A 64 -10.98 1.89 14.86
N LYS A 65 -10.49 3.05 14.41
CA LYS A 65 -11.11 3.94 13.42
C LYS A 65 -10.73 3.56 11.99
N HIS A 66 -11.42 4.18 11.03
CA HIS A 66 -11.17 4.03 9.59
C HIS A 66 -11.13 2.58 9.10
N SER A 67 -11.92 1.69 9.73
CA SER A 67 -11.94 0.25 9.43
C SER A 67 -10.63 -0.49 9.75
N GLY A 68 -9.85 0.01 10.73
CA GLY A 68 -8.70 -0.70 11.27
C GLY A 68 -9.09 -2.03 11.92
N VAL A 69 -8.20 -3.01 11.84
CA VAL A 69 -8.42 -4.34 12.44
C VAL A 69 -7.99 -4.30 13.90
N CYS A 70 -8.90 -4.67 14.80
CA CYS A 70 -8.62 -4.75 16.23
C CYS A 70 -8.08 -6.13 16.61
N HIS A 71 -6.99 -6.14 17.37
CA HIS A 71 -6.41 -7.32 18.00
C HIS A 71 -6.56 -7.19 19.51
N ASP A 72 -7.22 -8.19 20.10
CA ASP A 72 -7.43 -8.35 21.52
C ASP A 72 -6.11 -8.75 22.17
N GLU A 73 -5.74 -8.08 23.26
CA GLU A 73 -4.52 -8.31 24.02
C GLU A 73 -4.84 -8.18 25.50
N ILE A 74 -4.05 -8.77 26.40
CA ILE A 74 -4.34 -8.67 27.83
C ILE A 74 -4.25 -7.20 28.29
N ASP A 75 -5.36 -6.68 28.83
CA ASP A 75 -5.53 -5.32 29.39
C ASP A 75 -5.35 -4.18 28.37
N LYS A 76 -5.33 -4.50 27.07
CA LYS A 76 -5.14 -3.50 26.01
C LYS A 76 -5.66 -4.01 24.68
N PHE A 77 -5.67 -3.14 23.68
CA PHE A 77 -5.92 -3.55 22.29
C PHE A 77 -4.81 -3.03 21.39
N LEU A 78 -4.62 -3.69 20.27
CA LEU A 78 -3.76 -3.21 19.19
C LEU A 78 -4.59 -3.01 17.91
N CYS A 79 -4.54 -1.81 17.35
CA CYS A 79 -5.14 -1.55 16.05
C CYS A 79 -4.11 -1.70 14.92
N ALA A 80 -4.38 -2.59 13.99
CA ALA A 80 -3.70 -2.63 12.71
C ALA A 80 -4.37 -1.63 11.76
N CYS A 81 -3.69 -0.51 11.52
CA CYS A 81 -4.24 0.59 10.75
C CYS A 81 -4.27 0.31 9.25
N PRO A 82 -5.34 0.75 8.55
CA PRO A 82 -5.35 0.71 7.11
C PRO A 82 -4.25 1.63 6.55
N PRO A 83 -3.83 1.40 5.29
CA PRO A 83 -2.94 2.33 4.60
C PRO A 83 -3.46 3.77 4.67
N GLY A 84 -2.57 4.71 4.99
CA GLY A 84 -2.90 6.14 5.09
C GLY A 84 -3.29 6.60 6.49
N PHE A 85 -3.46 5.70 7.47
CA PHE A 85 -3.80 6.07 8.84
C PHE A 85 -2.73 5.64 9.85
N THR A 86 -2.69 6.36 10.96
CA THR A 86 -1.78 6.13 12.09
C THR A 86 -2.44 6.52 13.41
N GLY A 87 -1.74 6.33 14.53
CA GLY A 87 -2.26 6.51 15.89
C GLY A 87 -2.69 5.19 16.54
N ALA A 88 -2.96 5.24 17.85
CA ALA A 88 -3.27 4.04 18.64
C ALA A 88 -4.62 3.42 18.24
N GLN A 89 -5.54 4.24 17.74
CA GLN A 89 -6.86 3.86 17.25
C GLN A 89 -6.98 4.11 15.74
N CYS A 90 -5.89 4.34 15.01
CA CYS A 90 -5.92 4.71 13.59
C CYS A 90 -6.72 5.99 13.32
N GLU A 91 -6.75 6.90 14.28
CA GLU A 91 -7.53 8.13 14.27
C GLU A 91 -6.91 9.25 13.43
N ALA A 92 -5.60 9.19 13.19
CA ALA A 92 -4.86 10.23 12.47
C ALA A 92 -4.62 9.82 11.02
N ASP A 93 -4.85 10.75 10.10
CA ASP A 93 -4.39 10.64 8.71
C ASP A 93 -2.86 10.86 8.67
N ILE A 94 -2.17 10.08 7.85
CA ILE A 94 -0.73 10.25 7.64
C ILE A 94 -0.54 11.52 6.82
N ASN A 95 0.30 12.44 7.30
CA ASN A 95 0.61 13.65 6.54
C ASN A 95 1.73 13.37 5.53
N GLU A 96 1.39 13.11 4.26
CA GLU A 96 2.36 12.88 3.20
C GLU A 96 3.22 14.11 2.89
N CYS A 97 2.75 15.31 3.27
CA CYS A 97 3.53 16.54 3.17
C CYS A 97 4.61 16.70 4.25
N ALA A 98 4.65 15.84 5.29
CA ALA A 98 5.61 15.96 6.40
C ALA A 98 7.08 15.89 5.94
N SER A 99 7.36 15.16 4.85
CA SER A 99 8.68 15.04 4.24
C SER A 99 9.08 16.25 3.38
N SER A 100 8.19 17.25 3.22
CA SER A 100 8.36 18.38 2.31
C SER A 100 8.73 17.98 0.88
N PRO A 101 7.90 17.16 0.20
CA PRO A 101 8.27 16.58 -1.09
C PRO A 101 8.30 17.59 -2.26
N CYS A 102 7.59 18.72 -2.14
CA CYS A 102 7.47 19.71 -3.20
C CYS A 102 8.70 20.63 -3.27
N GLN A 103 9.34 20.68 -4.44
CA GLN A 103 10.50 21.51 -4.72
C GLN A 103 10.11 22.88 -5.27
N ASN A 104 11.11 23.75 -5.45
CA ASN A 104 11.00 25.03 -6.18
C ASN A 104 9.80 25.90 -5.73
N GLN A 105 9.62 26.02 -4.41
CA GLN A 105 8.54 26.81 -3.79
C GLN A 105 7.12 26.28 -4.09
N GLY A 106 7.00 24.99 -4.47
CA GLY A 106 5.72 24.33 -4.60
C GLY A 106 5.01 24.18 -3.25
N ARG A 107 3.70 24.44 -3.22
CA ARG A 107 2.86 24.23 -2.03
C ARG A 107 2.39 22.79 -1.99
N CYS A 108 2.73 22.07 -0.93
CA CYS A 108 2.23 20.72 -0.71
C CYS A 108 0.78 20.76 -0.21
N ARG A 109 -0.05 19.89 -0.76
CA ARG A 109 -1.42 19.63 -0.29
C ARG A 109 -1.54 18.15 0.03
N ASP A 110 -1.76 17.90 1.31
CA ASP A 110 -2.01 16.59 1.90
C ASP A 110 -3.32 15.97 1.37
N SER A 111 -3.36 14.65 1.25
CA SER A 111 -4.52 13.89 0.80
C SER A 111 -4.37 12.42 1.20
N LEU A 112 -5.47 11.69 1.35
CA LEU A 112 -5.38 10.30 1.79
C LEU A 112 -4.50 9.46 0.84
N LEU A 113 -3.41 8.88 1.38
CA LEU A 113 -2.40 8.04 0.69
C LEU A 113 -1.52 8.74 -0.34
N GLU A 114 -1.73 10.03 -0.61
CA GLU A 114 -1.01 10.75 -1.65
C GLU A 114 -0.86 12.23 -1.32
N TYR A 115 0.08 12.91 -1.96
CA TYR A 115 0.16 14.37 -1.90
C TYR A 115 0.07 14.96 -3.28
N LYS A 116 -0.36 16.23 -3.33
CA LYS A 116 -0.31 17.03 -4.55
C LYS A 116 0.55 18.27 -4.35
N CYS A 117 1.56 18.42 -5.18
CA CYS A 117 2.30 19.67 -5.27
C CYS A 117 1.59 20.66 -6.20
N ILE A 118 1.30 21.84 -5.67
CA ILE A 118 0.84 23.00 -6.44
C ILE A 118 2.09 23.80 -6.79
N CYS A 119 2.53 23.69 -8.04
CA CYS A 119 3.77 24.30 -8.49
C CYS A 119 3.66 25.81 -8.66
N ALA A 120 4.74 26.52 -8.36
CA ALA A 120 4.91 27.92 -8.70
C ALA A 120 4.92 28.11 -10.23
N THR A 121 4.62 29.32 -10.69
CA THR A 121 4.49 29.64 -12.12
C THR A 121 5.69 29.15 -12.93
N GLY A 122 5.41 28.31 -13.93
CA GLY A 122 6.40 27.78 -14.88
C GLY A 122 7.09 26.48 -14.46
N TYR A 123 7.01 26.08 -13.19
CA TYR A 123 7.52 24.78 -12.73
C TYR A 123 6.49 23.68 -12.97
N THR A 124 6.96 22.47 -13.24
CA THR A 124 6.12 21.27 -13.45
C THR A 124 6.80 20.02 -12.91
N GLY A 125 6.17 18.85 -13.10
CA GLY A 125 6.60 17.59 -12.48
C GLY A 125 5.74 17.27 -11.27
N THR A 126 5.80 16.03 -10.80
CA THR A 126 5.01 15.56 -9.65
C THR A 126 5.39 16.33 -8.38
N ASN A 127 6.67 16.66 -8.26
CA ASN A 127 7.27 17.34 -7.12
C ASN A 127 7.73 18.76 -7.48
N CYS A 128 7.25 19.31 -8.59
CA CYS A 128 7.64 20.62 -9.13
C CYS A 128 9.15 20.73 -9.43
N GLU A 129 9.80 19.61 -9.73
CA GLU A 129 11.25 19.48 -9.96
C GLU A 129 11.69 20.01 -11.33
N ILE A 130 10.78 20.11 -12.30
CA ILE A 130 11.08 20.54 -13.67
C ILE A 130 10.96 22.06 -13.76
N LYS A 131 12.07 22.73 -14.07
CA LYS A 131 12.11 24.19 -14.24
C LYS A 131 11.66 24.59 -15.65
N PRO A 132 11.22 25.85 -15.86
CA PRO A 132 10.82 26.34 -17.19
C PRO A 132 11.92 26.22 -18.25
N PHE A 133 13.17 26.45 -17.86
CA PHE A 133 14.32 26.42 -18.78
C PHE A 133 14.86 24.99 -19.03
N ASP A 134 14.40 24.00 -18.27
CA ASP A 134 14.77 22.59 -18.45
C ASP A 134 13.82 21.87 -19.43
N LEU A 135 12.89 22.60 -20.05
CA LEU A 135 11.94 22.07 -21.01
C LEU A 135 12.61 21.80 -22.36
N ILE A 136 12.59 20.54 -22.77
CA ILE A 136 13.25 20.07 -23.99
C ILE A 136 12.19 19.51 -24.93
N LYS A 137 12.11 20.07 -26.14
CA LYS A 137 11.28 19.53 -27.22
C LYS A 137 11.73 18.09 -27.52
N PRO A 138 10.82 17.15 -27.80
CA PRO A 138 11.21 15.78 -28.09
C PRO A 138 12.21 15.68 -29.25
N ASN A 139 13.09 14.69 -29.20
CA ASN A 139 14.03 14.35 -30.28
C ASN A 139 14.10 12.82 -30.43
N ILE A 140 13.64 12.30 -31.56
CA ILE A 140 13.59 10.86 -31.84
C ILE A 140 14.89 10.40 -32.51
N ILE A 141 15.41 9.29 -32.00
CA ILE A 141 16.50 8.53 -32.60
C ILE A 141 15.89 7.24 -33.17
N LEU A 142 15.67 7.24 -34.48
CA LEU A 142 15.10 6.11 -35.23
C LEU A 142 15.84 5.96 -36.57
N PRO A 143 16.20 4.74 -36.99
CA PRO A 143 16.84 4.52 -38.29
C PRO A 143 15.86 4.82 -39.43
N GLU A 144 16.39 5.33 -40.54
CA GLU A 144 15.59 5.60 -41.75
C GLU A 144 15.06 4.30 -42.39
N THR A 145 15.83 3.21 -42.30
CA THR A 145 15.48 1.92 -42.90
C THR A 145 15.82 0.75 -41.97
N LYS A 146 14.95 -0.26 -41.96
CA LYS A 146 15.14 -1.51 -41.24
C LYS A 146 14.93 -2.69 -42.20
N PHE A 147 15.99 -3.46 -42.45
CA PHE A 147 15.93 -4.69 -43.23
C PHE A 147 15.61 -5.89 -42.35
N VAL A 148 14.70 -6.75 -42.80
CA VAL A 148 14.30 -7.98 -42.14
C VAL A 148 14.00 -9.07 -43.16
N HIS A 149 13.98 -10.33 -42.73
CA HIS A 149 13.62 -11.47 -43.56
C HIS A 149 12.22 -11.97 -43.21
N GLU A 150 11.51 -12.47 -44.22
CA GLU A 150 10.25 -13.17 -44.05
C GLU A 150 10.40 -14.43 -43.17
N GLY A 151 9.35 -14.75 -42.41
CA GLY A 151 9.32 -15.91 -41.50
C GLY A 151 9.87 -15.62 -40.09
N LEU A 152 10.31 -14.39 -39.82
CA LEU A 152 10.72 -13.99 -38.48
C LEU A 152 9.54 -14.06 -37.51
N SER A 153 9.68 -14.81 -36.42
CA SER A 153 8.60 -15.01 -35.44
C SER A 153 8.15 -13.72 -34.77
N SER A 154 9.07 -12.80 -34.48
CA SER A 154 8.76 -11.46 -34.01
C SER A 154 9.82 -10.43 -34.38
N LEU A 155 9.38 -9.26 -34.82
CA LEU A 155 10.21 -8.07 -35.01
C LEU A 155 9.79 -6.99 -34.02
N THR A 156 10.74 -6.39 -33.34
CA THR A 156 10.51 -5.26 -32.43
C THR A 156 11.32 -4.06 -32.89
N ILE A 157 10.65 -2.92 -33.10
CA ILE A 157 11.26 -1.65 -33.47
C ILE A 157 11.09 -0.67 -32.31
N PRO A 158 12.18 -0.30 -31.62
CA PRO A 158 12.12 0.75 -30.60
C PRO A 158 12.10 2.12 -31.26
N CYS A 159 11.29 3.02 -30.70
CA CYS A 159 11.43 4.46 -30.92
C CYS A 159 11.98 5.12 -29.66
N TYR A 160 13.28 5.39 -29.67
CA TYR A 160 13.91 6.12 -28.58
C TYR A 160 13.71 7.61 -28.79
N ALA A 161 13.19 8.31 -27.79
CA ALA A 161 13.05 9.76 -27.82
C ALA A 161 13.52 10.39 -26.51
N GLU A 162 14.33 11.42 -26.62
CA GLU A 162 14.68 12.30 -25.51
C GLU A 162 13.65 13.43 -25.43
N GLY A 163 13.48 14.04 -24.26
CA GLY A 163 12.59 15.20 -24.09
C GLY A 163 12.17 15.41 -22.64
N ILE A 164 11.90 16.67 -22.27
CA ILE A 164 11.46 17.04 -20.92
C ILE A 164 10.21 17.93 -21.05
N PRO A 165 9.04 17.52 -20.52
CA PRO A 165 8.78 16.23 -19.85
C PRO A 165 8.97 15.04 -20.79
N VAL A 166 9.14 13.85 -20.22
CA VAL A 166 9.29 12.59 -20.98
C VAL A 166 8.15 12.47 -22.00
N PRO A 167 8.45 12.33 -23.30
CA PRO A 167 7.43 12.34 -24.33
C PRO A 167 6.61 11.05 -24.34
N THR A 168 5.34 11.18 -24.71
CA THR A 168 4.50 10.04 -25.07
C THR A 168 4.84 9.62 -26.50
N ILE A 169 5.03 8.31 -26.70
CA ILE A 169 5.33 7.72 -28.01
C ILE A 169 4.06 7.13 -28.63
N THR A 170 3.85 7.39 -29.92
CA THR A 170 2.80 6.76 -30.72
C THR A 170 3.34 6.29 -32.06
N TRP A 171 2.83 5.16 -32.53
CA TRP A 171 3.17 4.56 -33.81
C TRP A 171 1.95 4.51 -34.71
N GLU A 172 2.14 4.83 -35.99
CA GLU A 172 1.13 4.65 -37.02
C GLU A 172 1.75 4.16 -38.34
N SER A 173 0.93 3.47 -39.14
CA SER A 173 1.32 3.06 -40.48
C SER A 173 0.98 4.20 -41.44
N LEU A 174 1.91 4.58 -42.32
CA LEU A 174 1.63 5.58 -43.36
C LEU A 174 1.00 4.95 -44.62
N ASP A 175 1.31 3.68 -44.86
CA ASP A 175 0.81 2.97 -46.05
C ASP A 175 -0.55 2.29 -45.84
N LYS A 176 -1.03 2.21 -44.59
CA LYS A 176 -2.23 1.46 -44.20
C LYS A 176 -3.08 2.30 -43.24
N PRO A 177 -4.42 2.18 -43.28
CA PRO A 177 -5.30 2.98 -42.43
C PRO A 177 -5.17 2.68 -40.93
N SER A 178 -4.64 1.50 -40.57
CA SER A 178 -4.36 1.13 -39.18
C SER A 178 -3.21 0.12 -39.11
N LEU A 179 -2.64 -0.03 -37.92
CA LEU A 179 -1.75 -1.17 -37.62
C LEU A 179 -2.51 -2.48 -37.87
N GLN A 180 -1.82 -3.44 -38.50
CA GLN A 180 -2.40 -4.74 -38.86
C GLN A 180 -2.61 -5.61 -37.61
N ASN A 181 -3.44 -6.66 -37.70
CA ASN A 181 -3.77 -7.53 -36.55
C ASN A 181 -2.55 -8.21 -35.91
N ASN A 182 -1.49 -8.46 -36.69
CA ASN A 182 -0.22 -9.03 -36.22
C ASN A 182 0.76 -7.96 -35.68
N THR A 183 0.38 -6.68 -35.71
CA THR A 183 1.20 -5.53 -35.32
C THR A 183 0.60 -4.87 -34.09
N LYS A 184 1.41 -4.60 -33.06
CA LYS A 184 0.97 -3.95 -31.83
C LYS A 184 2.00 -2.93 -31.36
N GLN A 185 1.51 -1.77 -30.95
CA GLN A 185 2.29 -0.85 -30.13
C GLN A 185 2.26 -1.29 -28.66
N LEU A 186 3.42 -1.33 -28.02
CA LEU A 186 3.55 -1.50 -26.57
C LEU A 186 4.60 -0.52 -26.03
N ALA A 187 4.15 0.46 -25.25
CA ALA A 187 4.99 1.58 -24.80
C ALA A 187 5.70 2.26 -26.00
N HIS A 188 7.04 2.27 -26.02
CA HIS A 188 7.85 2.85 -27.10
C HIS A 188 8.19 1.87 -28.22
N PHE A 189 7.69 0.63 -28.19
CA PHE A 189 7.98 -0.40 -29.18
C PHE A 189 6.83 -0.59 -30.17
N LEU A 190 7.18 -0.81 -31.43
CA LEU A 190 6.32 -1.38 -32.46
C LEU A 190 6.69 -2.85 -32.67
N ILE A 191 5.75 -3.74 -32.43
CA ILE A 191 5.98 -5.19 -32.41
C ILE A 191 5.17 -5.84 -33.52
N PHE A 192 5.84 -6.58 -34.40
CA PHE A 192 5.23 -7.45 -35.40
C PHE A 192 5.38 -8.90 -34.96
N LYS A 193 4.36 -9.71 -35.22
CA LYS A 193 4.39 -11.17 -35.06
C LYS A 193 4.26 -11.84 -36.42
N ASN A 194 4.99 -12.94 -36.62
CA ASN A 194 4.99 -13.73 -37.86
C ASN A 194 5.19 -12.83 -39.10
N VAL A 195 6.37 -12.23 -39.18
CA VAL A 195 6.70 -11.21 -40.19
C VAL A 195 6.62 -11.82 -41.59
N SER A 196 5.91 -11.13 -42.47
CA SER A 196 5.72 -11.49 -43.87
C SER A 196 5.93 -10.28 -44.78
N THR A 197 6.04 -10.52 -46.09
CA THR A 197 6.29 -9.44 -47.07
C THR A 197 5.25 -8.30 -47.03
N ILE A 198 4.01 -8.56 -46.59
CA ILE A 198 2.98 -7.54 -46.44
C ILE A 198 3.25 -6.56 -45.29
N ASP A 199 4.12 -6.90 -44.33
CA ASP A 199 4.49 -6.04 -43.20
C ASP A 199 5.50 -4.96 -43.59
N GLY A 200 6.05 -5.04 -44.81
CA GLY A 200 6.86 -3.98 -45.38
C GLY A 200 6.06 -2.67 -45.54
N GLY A 201 6.75 -1.55 -45.34
CA GLY A 201 6.14 -0.22 -45.45
C GLY A 201 6.80 0.85 -44.58
N HIS A 202 6.17 2.01 -44.51
CA HIS A 202 6.60 3.18 -43.76
C HIS A 202 5.80 3.29 -42.47
N TYR A 203 6.53 3.35 -41.36
CA TYR A 203 5.97 3.44 -40.03
C TYR A 203 6.48 4.71 -39.37
N MET A 204 5.55 5.53 -38.89
CA MET A 204 5.84 6.81 -38.28
C MET A 204 5.81 6.66 -36.77
N CYS A 205 6.94 7.01 -36.14
CA CYS A 205 6.99 7.25 -34.71
C CYS A 205 6.81 8.75 -34.45
N THR A 206 5.90 9.06 -33.54
CA THR A 206 5.65 10.41 -33.04
C THR A 206 5.95 10.46 -31.55
N ALA A 207 6.81 11.38 -31.15
CA ALA A 207 7.15 11.67 -29.76
C ALA A 207 6.61 13.05 -29.39
N LYS A 208 5.70 13.11 -28.43
CA LYS A 208 5.01 14.35 -28.06
C LYS A 208 5.09 14.62 -26.57
N ASN A 209 5.45 15.86 -26.21
CA ASN A 209 5.27 16.40 -24.88
C ASN A 209 4.59 17.77 -24.95
N LYS A 210 4.47 18.47 -23.81
CA LYS A 210 3.83 19.80 -23.75
C LYS A 210 4.61 20.90 -24.51
N VAL A 211 5.90 20.70 -24.76
CA VAL A 211 6.80 21.66 -25.42
C VAL A 211 6.67 21.56 -26.93
N GLY A 212 6.50 20.33 -27.44
CA GLY A 212 6.26 20.11 -28.85
C GLY A 212 6.26 18.64 -29.23
N THR A 213 6.41 18.42 -30.52
CA THR A 213 6.38 17.09 -31.14
C THR A 213 7.58 16.92 -32.07
N ASP A 214 8.18 15.73 -32.05
CA ASP A 214 9.11 15.28 -33.08
C ASP A 214 8.58 14.00 -33.73
N ILE A 215 8.92 13.80 -35.00
CA ILE A 215 8.37 12.75 -35.84
C ILE A 215 9.49 12.17 -36.69
N LYS A 216 9.61 10.83 -36.68
CA LYS A 216 10.53 10.10 -37.56
C LYS A 216 9.82 8.93 -38.21
N VAL A 217 10.22 8.64 -39.44
CA VAL A 217 9.68 7.53 -40.23
C VAL A 217 10.78 6.51 -40.44
N VAL A 218 10.45 5.24 -40.23
CA VAL A 218 11.29 4.10 -40.60
C VAL A 218 10.62 3.35 -41.75
N GLN A 219 11.39 3.04 -42.78
CA GLN A 219 11.00 2.12 -43.83
C GLN A 219 11.39 0.69 -43.43
N ILE A 220 10.42 -0.20 -43.28
CA ILE A 220 10.64 -1.63 -43.08
C ILE A 220 10.67 -2.31 -44.44
N ILE A 221 11.78 -2.97 -44.73
CA ILE A 221 11.97 -3.76 -45.95
C ILE A 221 12.05 -5.23 -45.55
N VAL A 222 11.03 -6.00 -45.92
CA VAL A 222 10.96 -7.44 -45.71
C VAL A 222 11.43 -8.15 -46.98
N GLN A 223 12.57 -8.83 -46.89
CA GLN A 223 13.07 -9.67 -47.97
C GLN A 223 12.34 -11.02 -47.92
N GLY A 224 11.63 -11.34 -49.00
CA GLY A 224 11.05 -12.67 -49.21
C GLY A 224 12.14 -13.72 -49.37
N MET A 225 11.79 -14.98 -49.06
CA MET A 225 12.62 -16.14 -49.39
C MET A 225 12.56 -16.48 -50.87
#